data_AF-A0A1V6YSH3-F1
#
_entry.id   AF-A0A1V6YSH3-F1
#
_cell.length_a   1.000
_cell.length_b   1.000
_cell.length_c   1.000
_cell.angle_alpha   90.00
_cell.angle_beta   90.00
_cell.angle_gamma   90.00
#
_symmetry.space_group_name_H-M   'P 1'
#
loop_
_entity.id
_entity.type
_entity.pdbx_description
1 polymer ?
#
loop_
_entity_poly.entity_id
_entity_poly.type
_entity_poly.pdbx_seq_one_letter_code
_entity_poly.pdbx_strand_id
1 'polypeptide(L)'
;MEPSSPEAASLDHLDYREYMEWGNVVYHTPESPYVFPRRWCRALTAMRVALGFPNLPEVLIFTHFIAAVAANPETHQWIESILRTTNNPVGETVMDRTYRSFLLFECRRLGYSWW
;
A
#
# COMPACT_ATOMS: atom_id res chain seq x y z
N MET A 1 26.22 -4.12 -41.02
CA MET A 1 25.62 -3.26 -39.97
C MET A 1 24.18 -3.69 -39.83
N GLU A 2 23.90 -4.56 -38.87
CA GLU A 2 22.50 -4.80 -38.47
C GLU A 2 22.03 -3.63 -37.61
N PRO A 3 20.78 -3.16 -37.77
CA PRO A 3 20.22 -2.16 -36.89
C PRO A 3 19.88 -2.83 -35.56
N SER A 4 20.52 -2.37 -34.49
CA SER A 4 20.18 -2.75 -33.12
C SER A 4 18.71 -2.40 -32.84
N SER A 5 17.89 -3.41 -32.57
CA SER A 5 16.48 -3.24 -32.17
C SER A 5 16.41 -2.49 -30.83
N PRO A 6 15.72 -1.33 -30.75
CA PRO A 6 15.56 -0.60 -29.50
C PRO A 6 14.24 -0.99 -28.83
N GLU A 7 14.07 -2.23 -28.37
CA GLU A 7 12.76 -2.66 -27.86
C GLU A 7 12.81 -3.73 -26.76
N ALA A 8 13.72 -3.52 -25.79
CA ALA A 8 13.70 -4.28 -24.53
C ALA A 8 13.96 -3.38 -23.31
N ALA A 9 14.69 -2.27 -23.50
CA ALA A 9 15.03 -1.32 -22.43
C ALA A 9 13.87 -0.37 -22.01
N SER A 10 12.63 -0.60 -22.43
CA SER A 10 11.50 0.29 -22.10
C SER A 10 10.52 -0.30 -21.07
N LEU A 11 10.28 -1.62 -21.09
CA LEU A 11 9.34 -2.28 -20.18
C LEU A 11 9.94 -2.51 -18.78
N ASP A 12 11.14 -3.07 -18.70
CA ASP A 12 11.81 -3.34 -17.40
C ASP A 12 12.04 -2.06 -16.58
N HIS A 13 12.28 -0.94 -17.27
CA HIS A 13 12.44 0.36 -16.64
C HIS A 13 11.13 0.97 -16.14
N LEU A 14 10.01 0.68 -16.82
CA LEU A 14 8.68 1.14 -16.42
C LEU A 14 8.22 0.39 -15.16
N ASP A 15 8.37 -0.92 -15.15
CA ASP A 15 8.00 -1.78 -14.01
C ASP A 15 8.82 -1.44 -12.77
N TYR A 16 10.12 -1.24 -12.94
CA TYR A 16 11.00 -0.80 -11.85
C TYR A 16 10.63 0.58 -11.32
N ARG A 17 10.26 1.53 -12.20
CA ARG A 17 9.83 2.87 -11.78
C ARG A 17 8.55 2.82 -10.96
N GLU A 18 7.52 2.13 -11.45
CA GLU A 18 6.25 2.02 -10.73
C GLU A 18 6.40 1.26 -9.40
N TYR A 19 7.31 0.27 -9.35
CA TYR A 19 7.68 -0.40 -8.10
C TYR A 19 8.30 0.57 -7.09
N MET A 20 9.26 1.38 -7.54
CA MET A 20 9.92 2.38 -6.70
C MET A 20 8.93 3.47 -6.26
N GLU A 21 8.03 3.91 -7.14
CA GLU A 21 6.99 4.88 -6.78
C GLU A 21 6.06 4.32 -5.72
N TRP A 22 5.58 3.07 -5.86
CA TRP A 22 4.76 2.42 -4.85
C TRP A 22 5.50 2.21 -3.52
N GLY A 23 6.74 1.71 -3.56
CA GLY A 23 7.57 1.50 -2.37
C GLY A 23 7.92 2.78 -1.62
N ASN A 24 7.98 3.92 -2.31
CA ASN A 24 8.25 5.24 -1.72
C ASN A 24 7.01 5.95 -1.19
N VAL A 25 5.80 5.41 -1.37
CA VAL A 25 4.60 5.98 -0.71
C VAL A 25 4.62 5.61 0.76
N VAL A 26 5.25 6.47 1.56
CA VAL A 26 5.33 6.34 3.02
C VAL A 26 4.39 7.29 3.74
N TYR A 27 4.00 6.89 4.93
CA TYR A 27 3.08 7.61 5.78
C TYR A 27 3.87 8.35 6.87
N HIS A 28 3.95 9.68 6.77
CA HIS A 28 4.67 10.50 7.76
C HIS A 28 3.72 11.18 8.73
N THR A 29 2.86 12.06 8.23
CA THR A 29 1.89 12.78 9.05
C THR A 29 0.78 13.30 8.16
N PRO A 30 -0.43 12.71 8.20
CA PRO A 30 -1.54 13.20 7.42
C PRO A 30 -2.35 14.20 8.25
N GLU A 31 -2.87 15.20 7.56
CA GLU A 31 -3.96 16.04 8.08
C GLU A 31 -5.32 15.34 7.93
N SER A 32 -5.38 14.22 7.20
CA SER A 32 -6.62 13.50 6.90
C SER A 32 -6.39 11.98 6.80
N PRO A 33 -7.27 11.17 7.41
CA PRO A 33 -7.13 9.70 7.44
C PRO A 33 -7.14 9.08 6.03
N TYR A 34 -7.70 9.78 5.04
CA TYR A 34 -7.91 9.26 3.69
C TYR A 34 -6.79 9.60 2.71
N VAL A 35 -5.90 10.56 3.02
CA VAL A 35 -4.90 11.04 2.05
C VAL A 35 -3.90 9.96 1.71
N PHE A 36 -3.32 9.33 2.74
CA PHE A 36 -2.34 8.26 2.53
C PHE A 36 -2.94 7.03 1.84
N PRO A 37 -4.05 6.43 2.31
CA PRO A 37 -4.64 5.26 1.65
C PRO A 37 -4.95 5.52 0.18
N ARG A 38 -5.46 6.71 -0.17
CA ARG A 38 -5.73 7.08 -1.57
C ARG A 38 -4.45 7.11 -2.41
N ARG A 39 -3.38 7.75 -1.91
CA ARG A 39 -2.09 7.81 -2.62
C ARG A 39 -1.49 6.42 -2.80
N TRP A 40 -1.51 5.62 -1.75
CA TRP A 40 -0.94 4.28 -1.74
C TRP A 40 -1.70 3.32 -2.68
N CYS A 41 -3.04 3.31 -2.63
CA CYS A 41 -3.87 2.52 -3.54
C CYS A 41 -3.69 2.92 -5.01
N ARG A 42 -3.50 4.22 -5.28
CA ARG A 42 -3.24 4.71 -6.64
C ARG A 42 -1.91 4.17 -7.17
N ALA A 43 -0.85 4.21 -6.37
CA ALA A 43 0.47 3.68 -6.74
C ALA A 43 0.44 2.15 -6.91
N LEU A 44 -0.26 1.42 -6.01
CA LEU A 44 -0.46 -0.02 -6.17
C LEU A 44 -1.20 -0.36 -7.48
N THR A 45 -2.20 0.44 -7.84
CA THR A 45 -2.93 0.24 -9.11
C THR A 45 -2.02 0.45 -10.32
N ALA A 46 -1.19 1.50 -10.30
CA ALA A 46 -0.20 1.75 -11.36
C ALA A 46 0.79 0.59 -11.49
N MET A 47 1.31 0.10 -10.36
CA MET A 47 2.22 -1.04 -10.30
C MET A 47 1.59 -2.34 -10.86
N ARG A 48 0.33 -2.63 -10.54
CA ARG A 48 -0.42 -3.77 -11.09
C ARG A 48 -0.57 -3.67 -12.61
N VAL A 49 -0.82 -2.47 -13.12
CA VAL A 49 -0.95 -2.22 -14.56
C VAL A 49 0.39 -2.42 -15.26
N ALA A 50 1.48 -1.90 -14.70
CA ALA A 50 2.82 -2.01 -15.26
C ALA A 50 3.27 -3.47 -15.42
N LEU A 51 3.17 -4.26 -14.34
CA LEU A 51 3.56 -5.67 -14.35
C LEU A 51 2.71 -6.58 -15.27
N GLY A 52 1.56 -6.10 -15.77
CA GLY A 52 0.59 -6.94 -16.49
C GLY A 52 0.00 -8.09 -15.64
N PHE A 53 0.37 -8.17 -14.36
CA PHE A 53 -0.09 -9.18 -13.42
C PHE A 53 -1.24 -8.62 -12.57
N PRO A 54 -2.46 -9.16 -12.71
CA PRO A 54 -3.59 -8.69 -11.91
C PRO A 54 -3.42 -8.99 -10.41
N ASN A 55 -2.59 -9.97 -10.07
CA ASN A 55 -2.53 -10.56 -8.73
C ASN A 55 -1.10 -10.51 -8.15
N LEU A 56 -0.67 -9.32 -7.72
CA LEU A 56 0.43 -9.23 -6.75
C LEU A 56 0.07 -10.06 -5.51
N PRO A 57 1.01 -10.84 -4.94
CA PRO A 57 0.73 -11.64 -3.74
C PRO A 57 0.19 -10.76 -2.60
N GLU A 58 -0.91 -11.17 -1.96
CA GLU A 58 -1.51 -10.38 -0.87
C GLU A 58 -0.52 -10.12 0.27
N VAL A 59 0.36 -11.10 0.57
CA VAL A 59 1.42 -10.95 1.56
C VAL A 59 2.38 -9.82 1.21
N LEU A 60 2.73 -9.66 -0.08
CA LEU A 60 3.63 -8.59 -0.53
C LEU A 60 2.98 -7.22 -0.34
N ILE A 61 1.70 -7.13 -0.74
CA ILE A 61 0.88 -5.92 -0.59
C ILE A 61 0.76 -5.55 0.89
N PHE A 62 0.46 -6.52 1.75
CA PHE A 62 0.34 -6.34 3.20
C PHE A 62 1.65 -5.87 3.82
N THR A 63 2.76 -6.56 3.54
CA THR A 63 4.07 -6.18 4.08
C THR A 63 4.48 -4.77 3.64
N HIS A 64 4.27 -4.40 2.38
CA HIS A 64 4.56 -3.04 1.91
C HIS A 64 3.66 -2.00 2.56
N PHE A 65 2.38 -2.31 2.80
CA PHE A 65 1.48 -1.41 3.49
C PHE A 65 1.93 -1.18 4.93
N ILE A 66 2.24 -2.24 5.67
CA ILE A 66 2.74 -2.16 7.05
C ILE A 66 4.07 -1.39 7.13
N ALA A 67 4.99 -1.62 6.18
CA ALA A 67 6.25 -0.87 6.13
C ALA A 67 6.01 0.63 5.86
N ALA A 68 5.09 0.96 4.94
CA ALA A 68 4.76 2.34 4.60
C ALA A 68 4.16 3.10 5.79
N VAL A 69 3.24 2.48 6.53
CA VAL A 69 2.61 3.09 7.73
C VAL A 69 3.55 3.16 8.93
N ALA A 70 4.46 2.20 9.09
CA ALA A 70 5.46 2.19 10.16
C ALA A 70 6.42 3.39 10.13
N ALA A 71 6.51 4.11 9.01
CA ALA A 71 7.27 5.36 8.91
C ALA A 71 6.73 6.47 9.84
N ASN A 72 5.48 6.36 10.30
CA ASN A 72 4.94 7.22 11.36
C ASN A 72 4.92 6.46 12.70
N PRO A 73 5.67 6.93 13.72
CA PRO A 73 5.69 6.33 15.06
C PRO A 73 4.31 6.16 15.72
N GLU A 74 3.37 7.07 15.43
CA GLU A 74 2.01 7.02 15.99
C GLU A 74 1.27 5.72 15.62
N THR A 75 1.65 5.09 14.50
CA THR A 75 1.00 3.86 14.02
C THR A 75 1.51 2.59 14.71
N HIS A 76 2.63 2.64 15.42
CA HIS A 76 3.33 1.44 15.90
C HIS A 76 2.46 0.56 16.79
N GLN A 77 1.72 1.16 17.74
CA GLN A 77 0.79 0.42 18.61
C GLN A 77 -0.37 -0.22 17.81
N TRP A 78 -0.85 0.47 16.77
CA TRP A 78 -1.88 -0.07 15.89
C TRP A 78 -1.33 -1.25 15.04
N ILE A 79 -0.11 -1.14 14.52
CA ILE A 79 0.57 -2.23 13.80
C ILE A 79 0.70 -3.47 14.68
N GLU A 80 1.16 -3.31 15.93
CA GLU A 80 1.26 -4.43 16.87
C GLU A 80 -0.09 -5.11 17.11
N SER A 81 -1.16 -4.32 17.22
CA SER A 81 -2.53 -4.84 17.36
C SER A 81 -2.97 -5.65 16.15
N ILE A 82 -2.71 -5.16 14.92
CA ILE A 82 -3.02 -5.86 13.68
C ILE A 82 -2.28 -7.21 13.60
N LEU A 83 -0.96 -7.20 13.85
CA LEU A 83 -0.13 -8.40 13.72
C LEU A 83 -0.47 -9.49 14.73
N ARG A 84 -1.03 -9.11 15.89
CA ARG A 84 -1.48 -10.06 16.93
C ARG A 84 -2.85 -10.67 16.62
N THR A 85 -3.62 -10.12 15.69
CA THR A 85 -5.01 -10.56 15.52
C THR A 85 -5.16 -11.57 14.38
N THR A 86 -5.30 -12.84 14.73
CA THR A 86 -5.32 -13.99 13.80
C THR A 86 -6.71 -14.32 13.20
N ASN A 87 -7.78 -13.70 13.65
CA ASN A 87 -9.14 -14.05 13.24
C ASN A 87 -9.64 -13.15 12.11
N ASN A 88 -9.81 -13.72 10.92
CA ASN A 88 -10.46 -13.07 9.79
C ASN A 88 -11.95 -13.44 9.75
N PRO A 89 -12.87 -12.46 9.66
CA PRO A 89 -14.27 -12.73 9.34
C PRO A 89 -14.37 -13.50 8.02
N VAL A 90 -15.37 -14.38 7.91
CA VAL A 90 -15.60 -15.14 6.67
C VAL A 90 -15.87 -14.17 5.52
N GLY A 91 -15.05 -14.23 4.47
CA GLY A 91 -15.21 -13.45 3.23
C GLY A 91 -14.51 -12.10 3.18
N GLU A 92 -13.81 -11.67 4.24
CA GLU A 92 -13.00 -10.44 4.22
C GLU A 92 -11.53 -10.75 3.96
N THR A 93 -10.89 -10.04 3.02
CA THR A 93 -9.45 -10.19 2.79
C THR A 93 -8.65 -9.56 3.94
N VAL A 94 -7.43 -10.03 4.17
CA VAL A 94 -6.52 -9.43 5.18
C VAL A 94 -6.31 -7.95 4.90
N MET A 95 -6.24 -7.57 3.63
CA MET A 95 -6.05 -6.17 3.23
C MET A 95 -7.28 -5.31 3.52
N ASP A 96 -8.49 -5.75 3.19
CA ASP A 96 -9.72 -4.98 3.47
C ASP A 96 -9.85 -4.65 4.95
N ARG A 97 -9.57 -5.65 5.79
CA ARG A 97 -9.55 -5.51 7.24
C ARG A 97 -8.49 -4.52 7.71
N THR A 98 -7.28 -4.63 7.18
CA THR A 98 -6.15 -3.75 7.50
C THR A 98 -6.47 -2.31 7.14
N TYR A 99 -7.03 -2.05 5.95
CA TYR A 99 -7.45 -0.72 5.52
C TYR A 99 -8.52 -0.11 6.41
N ARG A 100 -9.59 -0.87 6.67
CA ARG A 100 -10.67 -0.40 7.53
C ARG A 100 -10.16 -0.09 8.94
N SER A 101 -9.33 -0.98 9.48
CA SER A 101 -8.74 -0.78 10.81
C SER A 101 -7.83 0.46 10.85
N PHE A 102 -6.99 0.65 9.82
CA PHE A 102 -6.14 1.83 9.69
C PHE A 102 -6.98 3.12 9.67
N LEU A 103 -8.04 3.17 8.85
CA LEU A 103 -8.93 4.33 8.78
C LEU A 103 -9.62 4.60 10.12
N LEU A 104 -10.10 3.57 10.81
CA LEU A 104 -10.71 3.73 12.13
C LEU A 104 -9.72 4.26 13.17
N PHE A 105 -8.50 3.74 13.16
CA PHE A 105 -7.42 4.22 14.01
C PHE A 105 -7.11 5.69 13.73
N GLU A 106 -6.90 6.04 12.46
CA GLU A 106 -6.55 7.40 12.06
C GLU A 106 -7.67 8.41 12.31
N CYS A 107 -8.92 8.05 12.02
CA CYS A 107 -10.06 8.90 12.33
C CYS A 107 -10.12 9.21 13.82
N ARG A 108 -9.91 8.21 14.69
CA ARG A 108 -9.88 8.42 16.15
C ARG A 108 -8.72 9.31 16.57
N ARG A 109 -7.51 9.04 16.07
CA ARG A 109 -6.29 9.81 16.39
C ARG A 109 -6.43 11.28 15.98
N LEU A 110 -7.05 11.54 14.83
CA LEU A 110 -7.24 12.87 14.28
C LEU A 110 -8.55 13.56 14.73
N GLY A 111 -9.38 12.90 15.54
CA GLY A 111 -10.63 13.47 16.04
C GLY A 111 -11.78 13.53 15.01
N TYR A 112 -11.72 12.76 13.92
CA TYR A 112 -12.85 12.60 13.01
C TYR A 112 -13.90 11.67 13.64
N SER A 113 -15.08 12.20 13.92
CA SER A 113 -16.27 11.42 14.28
C SER A 113 -16.91 10.83 13.02
N TRP A 114 -17.11 9.52 13.00
CA TRP A 114 -17.98 8.87 12.02
C TRP A 114 -19.42 9.10 12.47
N TRP A 115 -20.19 9.86 11.68
CA TRP A 115 -21.64 9.99 11.81
C TRP A 115 -22.33 9.14 10.74
#